data_AF-A0A5A7PS35-F1
#
_entry.id   AF-A0A5A7PS35-F1
#
_cell.length_a   1.000
_cell.length_b   1.000
_cell.length_c   1.000
_cell.angle_alpha   90.00
_cell.angle_beta   90.00
_cell.angle_gamma   90.00
#
_symmetry.space_group_name_H-M   'P 1'
#
loop_
_entity.id
_entity.type
_entity.pdbx_description
1 polymer ?
#
loop_
_entity_poly.entity_id
_entity_poly.type
_entity_poly.pdbx_seq_one_letter_code
_entity_poly.pdbx_strand_id
1 'polypeptide(L)'
;MTVKSMISEMDELVKRMLKLIEEDADSFAKKAEMYYQKRPELIGLVEDFYRMYRSLAERYDHVTGDLRKNVPSDLLSASSCVSELISEDDSSALDSENELENLEEDSVEMLIERLKAEKDELAFEVRSKDETIGEMRKHLHELHMDHVDMIAGAEVARRRADEFRSRVEELEREVERKEEVIVEGAEEKREAIRQLCFSLEHYRNGYNRLRRVVIGQVMAT
;
A
#
# COMPACT_ATOMS: atom_id res chain seq x y z
N MET A 1 -6.38 13.06 30.80
CA MET A 1 -6.72 13.12 29.37
C MET A 1 -8.20 12.88 29.19
N THR A 2 -8.90 13.78 28.51
CA THR A 2 -10.36 13.69 28.26
C THR A 2 -10.63 12.99 26.92
N VAL A 3 -11.79 12.34 26.74
CA VAL A 3 -12.17 11.70 25.46
C VAL A 3 -12.00 12.66 24.27
N LYS A 4 -12.34 13.93 24.44
CA LYS A 4 -12.15 14.98 23.42
C LYS A 4 -10.69 15.20 23.01
N SER A 5 -9.74 15.09 23.94
CA SER A 5 -8.31 15.29 23.61
C SER A 5 -7.77 14.11 22.81
N MET A 6 -8.19 12.88 23.12
CA MET A 6 -7.78 11.69 22.37
C MET A 6 -8.37 11.63 20.96
N ILE A 7 -9.62 12.06 20.76
CA ILE A 7 -10.18 12.18 19.41
C ILE A 7 -9.35 13.18 18.58
N SER A 8 -8.98 14.32 19.17
CA SER A 8 -8.13 15.30 18.50
C SER A 8 -6.74 14.77 18.18
N GLU A 9 -6.12 13.98 19.07
CA GLU A 9 -4.83 13.34 18.84
C GLU A 9 -4.88 12.29 17.73
N MET A 10 -5.98 11.54 17.65
CA MET A 10 -6.23 10.59 16.56
C MET A 10 -6.39 11.29 15.21
N ASP A 11 -7.13 12.40 15.17
CA ASP A 11 -7.24 13.23 13.95
C ASP A 11 -5.88 13.76 13.46
N GLU A 12 -5.02 14.20 14.38
CA GLU A 12 -3.67 14.66 14.03
C GLU A 12 -2.75 13.53 13.55
N LEU A 13 -3.00 12.29 13.97
CA LEU A 13 -2.29 11.12 13.44
C LEU A 13 -2.77 10.75 12.04
N VAL A 14 -4.08 10.79 11.80
CA VAL A 14 -4.66 10.56 10.47
C VAL A 14 -4.14 11.59 9.47
N LYS A 15 -4.10 12.88 9.84
CA LYS A 15 -3.52 13.93 8.98
C LYS A 15 -2.05 13.67 8.64
N ARG A 16 -1.26 13.17 9.60
CA ARG A 16 0.14 12.80 9.36
C ARG A 16 0.28 11.60 8.42
N MET A 17 -0.54 10.57 8.59
CA MET A 17 -0.56 9.42 7.68
C MET A 17 -0.89 9.82 6.24
N LEU A 18 -1.90 10.68 6.05
CA LEU A 18 -2.29 11.17 4.72
C LEU A 18 -1.14 11.94 4.04
N LYS A 19 -0.44 12.81 4.79
CA LYS A 19 0.74 13.53 4.28
C LYS A 19 1.88 12.61 3.84
N LEU A 20 2.09 11.49 4.55
CA LEU A 20 3.10 10.51 4.15
C LEU A 20 2.76 9.86 2.79
N ILE A 21 1.47 9.76 2.45
CA ILE A 21 0.97 9.07 1.26
C ILE A 21 0.78 10.03 0.07
N GLU A 22 0.44 11.30 0.30
CA GLU A 22 0.12 12.29 -0.74
C GLU A 22 1.33 12.88 -1.50
N GLU A 23 2.57 12.62 -1.10
CA GLU A 23 3.73 13.22 -1.78
C GLU A 23 3.90 12.73 -3.22
N ASP A 24 3.83 13.68 -4.16
CA ASP A 24 4.07 13.45 -5.58
C ASP A 24 5.57 13.26 -5.87
N ALA A 25 5.88 12.19 -6.59
CA ALA A 25 7.21 11.93 -7.13
C ALA A 25 7.16 11.97 -8.65
N ASP A 26 8.04 12.77 -9.26
CA ASP A 26 8.08 13.02 -10.71
C ASP A 26 8.40 11.78 -11.57
N SER A 27 8.78 10.66 -10.94
CA SER A 27 9.15 9.40 -11.60
C SER A 27 8.77 8.19 -10.77
N PHE A 28 8.41 7.08 -11.44
CA PHE A 28 8.01 5.82 -10.81
C PHE A 28 9.10 5.22 -9.90
N ALA A 29 10.37 5.26 -10.32
CA ALA A 29 11.48 4.74 -9.52
C ALA A 29 11.62 5.49 -8.19
N LYS A 30 11.48 6.82 -8.24
CA LYS A 30 11.51 7.71 -7.07
C LYS A 30 10.29 7.50 -6.17
N LYS A 31 9.11 7.24 -6.76
CA LYS A 31 7.88 6.89 -6.01
C LYS A 31 8.05 5.57 -5.24
N ALA A 32 8.63 4.55 -5.87
CA ALA A 32 8.89 3.26 -5.23
C ALA A 32 9.93 3.37 -4.10
N GLU A 33 11.01 4.11 -4.32
CA GLU A 33 12.03 4.37 -3.30
C GLU A 33 11.44 5.11 -2.08
N MET A 34 10.69 6.19 -2.32
CA MET A 34 10.01 6.96 -1.28
C MET A 34 9.01 6.11 -0.49
N TYR A 35 8.27 5.22 -1.16
CA TYR A 35 7.35 4.30 -0.50
C TYR A 35 8.07 3.40 0.52
N TYR A 36 9.17 2.75 0.13
CA TYR A 36 9.91 1.88 1.04
C TYR A 36 10.56 2.65 2.20
N GLN A 37 10.98 3.90 1.97
CA GLN A 37 11.51 4.77 3.04
C GLN A 37 10.43 5.21 4.03
N LYS A 38 9.21 5.54 3.56
CA LYS A 38 8.10 6.04 4.40
C LYS A 38 7.29 4.93 5.08
N ARG A 39 7.35 3.72 4.55
CA ARG A 39 6.64 2.54 5.07
C ARG A 39 6.84 2.29 6.58
N PRO A 40 8.05 2.30 7.16
CA PRO A 40 8.23 2.10 8.61
C PRO A 40 7.57 3.20 9.45
N GLU A 41 7.63 4.46 9.03
CA GLU A 41 6.98 5.57 9.73
C GLU A 41 5.45 5.45 9.70
N LEU A 42 4.91 5.10 8.53
CA LEU A 42 3.47 4.86 8.36
C LEU A 42 2.97 3.70 9.24
N ILE A 43 3.72 2.60 9.33
CA ILE A 43 3.38 1.47 10.21
C ILE A 43 3.30 1.93 11.67
N GLY A 44 4.29 2.69 12.15
CA GLY A 44 4.31 3.18 13.53
C GLY A 44 3.11 4.08 13.84
N LEU A 45 2.73 4.98 12.92
CA LEU A 45 1.55 5.82 13.11
C LEU A 45 0.26 4.98 13.19
N VAL A 46 0.14 3.92 12.39
CA VAL A 46 -1.05 3.05 12.37
C VAL A 46 -1.17 2.26 13.67
N GLU A 47 -0.04 1.76 14.19
CA GLU A 47 0.01 1.09 15.49
C GLU A 47 -0.39 2.04 16.64
N ASP A 48 0.10 3.29 16.62
CA ASP A 48 -0.27 4.33 17.57
C ASP A 48 -1.78 4.63 17.52
N PHE A 49 -2.31 4.83 16.32
CA PHE A 49 -3.74 5.06 16.08
C PHE A 49 -4.59 3.93 16.66
N TYR A 50 -4.22 2.67 16.38
CA TYR A 50 -4.93 1.51 16.89
C TYR A 50 -4.87 1.42 18.42
N ARG A 51 -3.73 1.75 19.04
CA ARG A 51 -3.59 1.77 20.50
C ARG A 51 -4.54 2.77 21.16
N MET A 52 -4.68 3.97 20.61
CA MET A 52 -5.62 4.96 21.17
C MET A 52 -7.07 4.61 20.89
N TYR A 53 -7.39 4.09 19.70
CA TYR A 53 -8.73 3.58 19.40
C TYR A 53 -9.15 2.53 20.42
N ARG A 54 -8.28 1.56 20.72
CA ARG A 54 -8.54 0.52 21.71
C ARG A 54 -8.76 1.10 23.11
N SER A 55 -7.93 2.03 23.53
CA SER A 55 -8.08 2.74 24.82
C SER A 55 -9.38 3.56 24.90
N LEU A 56 -9.86 4.08 23.77
CA LEU A 56 -11.12 4.80 23.69
C LEU A 56 -12.32 3.83 23.82
N ALA A 57 -12.29 2.72 23.09
CA ALA A 57 -13.31 1.68 23.17
C ALA A 57 -13.43 1.10 24.59
N GLU A 58 -12.29 0.79 25.22
CA GLU A 58 -12.26 0.34 26.61
C GLU A 58 -12.95 1.35 27.52
N ARG A 59 -12.63 2.65 27.42
CA ARG A 59 -13.27 3.66 28.28
C ARG A 59 -14.74 3.86 27.98
N TYR A 60 -15.19 3.68 26.75
CA TYR A 60 -16.60 3.69 26.42
C TYR A 60 -17.36 2.53 27.11
N ASP A 61 -16.76 1.33 27.11
CA ASP A 61 -17.33 0.17 27.80
C ASP A 61 -17.36 0.35 29.32
N HIS A 62 -16.35 1.01 29.90
CA HIS A 62 -16.35 1.33 31.32
C HIS A 62 -17.47 2.33 31.66
N VAL A 63 -17.61 3.43 30.91
CA VAL A 63 -18.65 4.44 31.15
C VAL A 63 -20.06 3.85 30.96
N THR A 64 -20.26 3.03 29.92
CA THR A 64 -21.58 2.43 29.60
C THR A 64 -21.90 1.24 30.51
N GLY A 65 -20.89 0.46 30.88
CA GLY A 65 -21.00 -0.65 31.82
C GLY A 65 -21.26 -0.18 33.25
N ASP A 66 -20.62 0.90 33.69
CA ASP A 66 -20.88 1.51 34.99
C ASP A 66 -22.27 2.17 35.02
N LEU A 67 -22.75 2.75 33.92
CA LEU A 67 -24.11 3.27 33.83
C LEU A 67 -25.15 2.15 34.02
N ARG A 68 -24.96 0.97 33.40
CA ARG A 68 -25.86 -0.19 33.55
C ARG A 68 -25.84 -0.79 34.96
N LYS A 69 -24.71 -0.78 35.65
CA LYS A 69 -24.58 -1.27 37.04
C LYS A 69 -25.24 -0.36 38.08
N ASN A 70 -25.42 0.92 37.74
CA ASN A 70 -26.02 1.93 38.63
C ASN A 70 -27.51 2.18 38.36
N VAL A 71 -28.14 1.45 37.43
CA VAL A 71 -29.62 1.41 37.30
C VAL A 71 -30.16 0.47 38.38
N PRO A 72 -31.11 0.91 39.24
CA PRO A 72 -31.59 0.08 40.36
C PRO A 72 -32.27 -1.19 39.88
N SER A 73 -31.92 -2.32 40.48
CA SER A 73 -32.39 -3.68 40.16
C SER A 73 -33.91 -3.90 40.33
N ASP A 74 -34.67 -2.91 40.80
CA ASP A 74 -36.08 -3.06 41.17
C ASP A 74 -37.05 -3.12 39.98
N LEU A 75 -36.59 -2.88 38.74
CA LEU A 75 -37.43 -2.97 37.53
C LEU A 75 -37.19 -4.23 36.68
N LEU A 76 -36.27 -5.12 37.08
CA LEU A 76 -36.03 -6.39 36.36
C LEU A 76 -36.79 -7.60 36.94
N SER A 77 -37.48 -7.44 38.07
CA SER A 77 -38.15 -8.54 38.79
C SER A 77 -39.66 -8.67 38.55
N ALA A 78 -40.22 -7.99 37.54
CA ALA A 78 -41.66 -8.07 37.21
C ALA A 78 -41.98 -8.92 35.97
N SER A 79 -40.98 -9.56 35.33
CA SER A 79 -41.17 -10.33 34.10
C SER A 79 -41.32 -11.86 34.31
N SER A 80 -41.40 -12.35 35.56
CA SER A 80 -41.34 -13.82 35.79
C SER A 80 -42.24 -14.36 36.91
N CYS A 81 -43.33 -13.68 37.26
CA CYS A 81 -44.35 -14.28 38.10
C CYS A 81 -45.73 -13.73 37.75
N VAL A 82 -46.57 -14.55 37.11
CA VAL A 82 -47.82 -15.06 37.70
C VAL A 82 -48.58 -15.85 36.63
N SER A 83 -48.32 -17.15 36.59
CA SER A 83 -49.34 -18.11 36.20
C SER A 83 -49.80 -18.77 37.49
N GLU A 84 -51.13 -18.88 37.65
CA GLU A 84 -51.87 -19.94 38.36
C GLU A 84 -52.87 -19.47 39.46
N LEU A 85 -54.15 -19.40 39.03
CA LEU A 85 -55.45 -19.68 39.70
C LEU A 85 -55.98 -18.67 40.76
N ILE A 86 -57.28 -18.47 41.04
CA ILE A 86 -58.46 -19.38 41.11
C ILE A 86 -59.77 -18.56 40.94
N SER A 87 -60.77 -19.22 40.33
CA SER A 87 -62.25 -19.18 40.53
C SER A 87 -63.16 -18.02 40.09
N GLU A 88 -64.20 -18.45 39.35
CA GLU A 88 -65.53 -17.87 39.17
C GLU A 88 -66.23 -17.52 40.50
N ASP A 89 -66.91 -16.36 40.58
CA ASP A 89 -68.31 -16.23 41.02
C ASP A 89 -68.89 -14.84 40.70
N ASP A 90 -70.20 -14.85 40.51
CA ASP A 90 -71.18 -13.83 40.12
C ASP A 90 -71.20 -12.53 40.96
N SER A 91 -71.32 -11.36 40.29
CA SER A 91 -72.23 -10.26 40.67
C SER A 91 -71.84 -8.92 40.01
N SER A 92 -72.74 -8.49 39.12
CA SER A 92 -73.11 -7.10 38.75
C SER A 92 -72.30 -5.91 39.31
N ALA A 93 -71.60 -5.21 38.40
CA ALA A 93 -71.52 -3.74 38.36
C ALA A 93 -70.94 -3.29 37.01
N LEU A 94 -71.81 -2.93 36.06
CA LEU A 94 -71.43 -2.33 34.79
C LEU A 94 -71.08 -0.83 34.97
N ASP A 95 -70.15 -0.39 34.13
CA ASP A 95 -69.96 0.98 33.61
C ASP A 95 -68.85 1.89 34.15
N SER A 96 -67.79 1.38 34.80
CA SER A 96 -66.61 2.27 35.04
C SER A 96 -65.21 1.64 34.89
N GLU A 97 -65.10 0.32 34.68
CA GLU A 97 -63.80 -0.34 34.46
C GLU A 97 -63.53 -0.64 32.97
N ASN A 98 -64.60 -0.77 32.16
CA ASN A 98 -64.52 -1.12 30.74
C ASN A 98 -63.95 0.00 29.84
N GLU A 99 -63.97 1.27 30.28
CA GLU A 99 -63.35 2.37 29.53
C GLU A 99 -61.82 2.44 29.72
N LEU A 100 -61.28 1.95 30.83
CA LEU A 100 -59.85 1.96 31.12
C LEU A 100 -59.10 0.80 30.42
N GLU A 101 -59.72 -0.38 30.33
CA GLU A 101 -59.14 -1.57 29.69
C GLU A 101 -59.07 -1.43 28.15
N ASN A 102 -60.09 -0.81 27.53
CA ASN A 102 -60.10 -0.53 26.09
C ASN A 102 -59.06 0.55 25.67
N LEU A 103 -58.72 1.50 26.54
CA LEU A 103 -57.72 2.55 26.26
C LEU A 103 -56.28 2.01 26.30
N GLU A 104 -56.01 0.99 27.11
CA GLU A 104 -54.69 0.33 27.15
C GLU A 104 -54.48 -0.57 25.93
N GLU A 105 -55.51 -1.28 25.47
CA GLU A 105 -55.47 -2.12 24.26
C GLU A 105 -55.22 -1.29 22.99
N ASP A 106 -55.93 -0.15 22.83
CA ASP A 106 -55.72 0.81 21.73
C ASP A 106 -54.29 1.41 21.73
N SER A 107 -53.71 1.66 22.91
CA SER A 107 -52.35 2.18 23.06
C SER A 107 -51.30 1.17 22.60
N VAL A 108 -51.52 -0.12 22.90
CA VAL A 108 -50.65 -1.22 22.47
C VAL A 108 -50.75 -1.45 20.96
N GLU A 109 -51.96 -1.38 20.37
CA GLU A 109 -52.16 -1.49 18.92
C GLU A 109 -51.38 -0.39 18.16
N MET A 110 -51.44 0.87 18.62
CA MET A 110 -50.66 1.97 18.02
C MET A 110 -49.14 1.76 18.14
N LEU A 111 -48.66 1.24 19.27
CA LEU A 111 -47.24 0.91 19.47
C LEU A 111 -46.80 -0.21 18.54
N ILE A 112 -47.64 -1.22 18.33
CA ILE A 112 -47.39 -2.32 17.38
C ILE A 112 -47.32 -1.78 15.95
N GLU A 113 -48.24 -0.91 15.53
CA GLU A 113 -48.17 -0.30 14.19
C GLU A 113 -46.91 0.56 14.01
N ARG A 114 -46.54 1.35 15.02
CA ARG A 114 -45.30 2.14 15.00
C ARG A 114 -44.06 1.26 14.84
N LEU A 115 -43.97 0.18 15.62
CA LEU A 115 -42.85 -0.76 15.55
C LEU A 115 -42.82 -1.51 14.21
N LYS A 116 -43.98 -1.84 13.63
CA LYS A 116 -44.06 -2.44 12.29
C LYS A 116 -43.52 -1.47 11.23
N ALA A 117 -43.93 -0.20 11.28
CA ALA A 117 -43.45 0.82 10.37
C ALA A 117 -41.93 1.04 10.50
N GLU A 118 -41.41 1.12 11.74
CA GLU A 118 -39.97 1.25 11.99
C GLU A 118 -39.19 0.03 11.49
N LYS A 119 -39.71 -1.19 11.69
CA LYS A 119 -39.12 -2.42 11.16
C LYS A 119 -39.09 -2.44 9.63
N ASP A 120 -40.15 -1.95 8.97
CA ASP A 120 -40.21 -1.88 7.50
C ASP A 120 -39.25 -0.81 6.95
N GLU A 121 -39.11 0.33 7.64
CA GLU A 121 -38.11 1.38 7.34
C GLU A 121 -36.68 0.84 7.43
N LEU A 122 -36.33 0.20 8.56
CA LEU A 122 -35.02 -0.44 8.73
C LEU A 122 -34.78 -1.52 7.67
N ALA A 123 -35.79 -2.32 7.34
CA ALA A 123 -35.67 -3.34 6.30
C ALA A 123 -35.42 -2.74 4.90
N PHE A 124 -36.00 -1.57 4.61
CA PHE A 124 -35.70 -0.83 3.39
C PHE A 124 -34.25 -0.31 3.39
N GLU A 125 -33.79 0.27 4.51
CA GLU A 125 -32.42 0.77 4.62
C GLU A 125 -31.37 -0.34 4.49
N VAL A 126 -31.61 -1.51 5.09
CA VAL A 126 -30.73 -2.69 4.95
C VAL A 126 -30.64 -3.14 3.50
N ARG A 127 -31.77 -3.24 2.79
CA ARG A 127 -31.78 -3.60 1.36
C ARG A 127 -31.00 -2.60 0.50
N SER A 128 -31.20 -1.30 0.74
CA SER A 128 -30.48 -0.25 0.01
C SER A 128 -28.96 -0.31 0.24
N LYS A 129 -28.53 -0.56 1.48
CA LYS A 129 -27.10 -0.76 1.78
C LYS A 129 -26.55 -2.04 1.18
N ASP A 130 -27.31 -3.14 1.16
CA ASP A 130 -26.91 -4.39 0.52
C ASP A 130 -26.70 -4.23 -0.99
N GLU A 131 -27.56 -3.45 -1.67
CA GLU A 131 -27.38 -3.08 -3.08
C GLU A 131 -26.08 -2.31 -3.29
N THR A 132 -25.83 -1.28 -2.47
CA THR A 132 -24.59 -0.48 -2.52
C THR A 132 -23.35 -1.35 -2.29
N ILE A 133 -23.39 -2.27 -1.32
CA ILE A 133 -22.31 -3.22 -1.05
C ILE A 133 -22.09 -4.14 -2.26
N GLY A 134 -23.16 -4.55 -2.94
CA GLY A 134 -23.08 -5.34 -4.18
C GLY A 134 -22.36 -4.60 -5.30
N GLU A 135 -22.69 -3.33 -5.51
CA GLU A 135 -22.03 -2.46 -6.50
C GLU A 135 -20.54 -2.29 -6.20
N MET A 136 -20.20 -2.00 -4.94
CA MET A 136 -18.81 -1.87 -4.50
C MET A 136 -18.03 -3.17 -4.71
N ARG A 137 -18.62 -4.34 -4.41
CA ARG A 137 -17.97 -5.64 -4.66
C ARG A 137 -17.70 -5.85 -6.14
N LYS A 138 -18.65 -5.49 -7.01
CA LYS A 138 -18.48 -5.62 -8.46
C LYS A 138 -17.33 -4.75 -8.95
N HIS A 139 -17.31 -3.47 -8.56
CA HIS A 139 -16.23 -2.55 -8.94
C HIS A 139 -14.87 -3.01 -8.40
N LEU A 140 -14.81 -3.51 -7.16
CA LEU A 140 -13.58 -4.06 -6.59
C LEU A 140 -13.09 -5.29 -7.37
N HIS A 141 -14.01 -6.15 -7.79
CA HIS A 141 -13.68 -7.33 -8.61
C HIS A 141 -13.18 -6.93 -10.00
N GLU A 142 -13.84 -5.98 -10.67
CA GLU A 142 -13.40 -5.43 -11.97
C GLU A 142 -11.99 -4.84 -11.86
N LEU A 143 -11.73 -3.98 -10.87
CA LEU A 143 -10.41 -3.41 -10.63
C LEU A 143 -9.36 -4.49 -10.32
N HIS A 144 -9.74 -5.53 -9.57
CA HIS A 144 -8.84 -6.64 -9.28
C HIS A 144 -8.47 -7.42 -10.55
N MET A 145 -9.43 -7.70 -11.43
CA MET A 145 -9.18 -8.36 -12.71
C MET A 145 -8.26 -7.52 -13.60
N ASP A 146 -8.53 -6.22 -13.74
CA ASP A 146 -7.69 -5.30 -14.51
C ASP A 146 -6.24 -5.25 -13.99
N HIS A 147 -6.06 -5.26 -12.66
CA HIS A 147 -4.73 -5.31 -12.06
C HIS A 147 -4.01 -6.63 -12.37
N VAL A 148 -4.70 -7.77 -12.30
CA VAL A 148 -4.11 -9.08 -12.64
C VAL A 148 -3.65 -9.09 -14.10
N ASP A 149 -4.46 -8.59 -15.02
CA ASP A 149 -4.11 -8.53 -16.45
C ASP A 149 -2.95 -7.56 -16.71
N MET A 150 -2.94 -6.40 -16.06
CA MET A 150 -1.86 -5.42 -16.17
C MET A 150 -0.53 -5.99 -15.63
N ILE A 151 -0.57 -6.73 -14.52
CA ILE A 151 0.60 -7.41 -13.96
C ILE A 151 1.14 -8.44 -14.98
N ALA A 152 0.27 -9.27 -15.55
CA ALA A 152 0.66 -10.26 -16.54
C ALA A 152 1.32 -9.60 -17.77
N GLY A 153 0.74 -8.49 -18.27
CA GLY A 153 1.31 -7.69 -19.36
C GLY A 153 2.69 -7.10 -19.02
N ALA A 154 2.83 -6.53 -17.82
CA ALA A 154 4.08 -5.94 -17.35
C ALA A 154 5.19 -6.98 -17.18
N GLU A 155 4.87 -8.20 -16.73
CA GLU A 155 5.83 -9.30 -16.65
C GLU A 155 6.36 -9.70 -18.03
N VAL A 156 5.49 -9.80 -19.04
CA VAL A 156 5.91 -10.12 -20.41
C VAL A 156 6.85 -9.04 -20.97
N ALA A 157 6.51 -7.77 -20.78
CA ALA A 157 7.38 -6.66 -21.19
C ALA A 157 8.74 -6.69 -20.48
N ARG A 158 8.76 -7.00 -19.18
CA ARG A 158 9.98 -7.13 -18.37
C ARG A 158 10.88 -8.26 -18.88
N ARG A 159 10.33 -9.46 -19.14
CA ARG A 159 11.10 -10.59 -19.70
C ARG A 159 11.79 -10.22 -21.02
N ARG A 160 11.08 -9.53 -21.92
CA ARG A 160 11.66 -9.06 -23.19
C ARG A 160 12.76 -8.02 -22.97
N ALA A 161 12.57 -7.10 -22.03
CA ALA A 161 13.59 -6.11 -21.69
C ALA A 161 14.86 -6.77 -21.14
N ASP A 162 14.73 -7.81 -20.31
CA ASP A 162 15.86 -8.54 -19.75
C ASP A 162 16.59 -9.38 -20.82
N GLU A 163 15.86 -9.92 -21.79
CA GLU A 163 16.45 -10.59 -22.96
C GLU A 163 17.28 -9.62 -23.82
N PHE A 164 16.72 -8.44 -24.13
CA PHE A 164 17.46 -7.39 -24.85
C PHE A 164 18.69 -6.91 -24.07
N ARG A 165 18.55 -6.71 -22.76
CA ARG A 165 19.67 -6.31 -21.88
C ARG A 165 20.81 -7.32 -21.93
N SER A 166 20.50 -8.62 -21.81
CA SER A 166 21.50 -9.69 -21.90
C SER A 166 22.21 -9.69 -23.26
N ARG A 167 21.47 -9.43 -24.35
CA ARG A 167 22.06 -9.33 -25.69
C ARG A 167 22.97 -8.12 -25.87
N VAL A 168 22.61 -6.98 -25.27
CA VAL A 168 23.48 -5.80 -25.24
C VAL A 168 24.79 -6.11 -24.51
N GLU A 169 24.72 -6.70 -23.32
CA GLU A 169 25.92 -7.07 -22.57
C GLU A 169 26.82 -8.07 -23.32
N GLU A 170 26.24 -9.02 -24.05
CA GLU A 170 27.01 -9.95 -24.89
C GLU A 170 27.76 -9.22 -26.00
N LEU A 171 27.08 -8.30 -26.69
CA LEU A 171 27.66 -7.50 -27.76
C LEU A 171 28.74 -6.54 -27.24
N GLU A 172 28.55 -5.94 -26.07
CA GLU A 172 29.57 -5.10 -25.43
C GLU A 172 30.85 -5.90 -25.13
N ARG A 173 30.73 -7.12 -24.58
CA ARG A 173 31.87 -8.02 -24.38
C ARG A 173 32.54 -8.42 -25.70
N GLU A 174 31.78 -8.57 -26.78
CA GLU A 174 32.34 -8.82 -28.11
C GLU A 174 33.12 -7.64 -28.68
N VAL A 175 32.63 -6.41 -28.45
CA VAL A 175 33.29 -5.18 -28.88
C VAL A 175 34.60 -5.02 -28.13
N GLU A 176 34.59 -5.15 -26.80
CA GLU A 176 35.78 -5.04 -25.95
C GLU A 176 36.87 -6.02 -26.39
N ARG A 177 36.53 -7.30 -26.59
CA ARG A 177 37.48 -8.30 -27.11
C ARG A 177 38.06 -7.94 -28.48
N LYS A 178 37.25 -7.36 -29.38
CA LYS A 178 37.73 -6.94 -30.71
C LYS A 178 38.66 -5.74 -30.59
N GLU A 179 38.36 -4.80 -29.69
CA GLU A 179 39.21 -3.64 -29.41
C GLU A 179 40.58 -4.07 -28.88
N GLU A 180 40.62 -5.02 -27.94
CA GLU A 180 41.88 -5.60 -27.42
C GLU A 180 42.77 -6.13 -28.55
N VAL A 181 42.22 -6.98 -29.43
CA VAL A 181 42.97 -7.57 -30.55
C VAL A 181 43.46 -6.51 -31.53
N ILE A 182 42.66 -5.46 -31.79
CA ILE A 182 43.07 -4.35 -32.66
C ILE A 182 44.21 -3.57 -32.04
N VAL A 183 44.15 -3.30 -30.73
CA VAL A 183 45.18 -2.57 -29.99
C VAL A 183 46.49 -3.35 -29.97
N GLU A 184 46.44 -4.65 -29.64
CA GLU A 184 47.62 -5.54 -29.65
C GLU A 184 48.28 -5.56 -31.04
N GLY A 185 47.51 -5.82 -32.10
CA GLY A 185 48.04 -5.81 -33.47
C GLY A 185 48.59 -4.44 -33.91
N ALA A 186 48.05 -3.33 -33.40
CA ALA A 186 48.60 -2.00 -33.64
C ALA A 186 49.90 -1.75 -32.85
N GLU A 187 50.06 -2.33 -31.67
CA GLU A 187 51.31 -2.29 -30.90
C GLU A 187 52.41 -3.12 -31.54
N GLU A 188 52.10 -4.32 -32.03
CA GLU A 188 53.04 -5.15 -32.79
C GLU A 188 53.55 -4.42 -34.04
N LYS A 189 52.65 -3.81 -34.81
CA LYS A 189 53.03 -2.99 -35.97
C LYS A 189 53.90 -1.80 -35.58
N ARG A 190 53.57 -1.11 -34.48
CA ARG A 190 54.38 0.00 -33.95
C ARG A 190 55.78 -0.47 -33.55
N GLU A 191 55.90 -1.62 -32.90
CA GLU A 191 57.18 -2.19 -32.48
C GLU A 191 58.03 -2.63 -33.68
N ALA A 192 57.43 -3.29 -34.69
CA ALA A 192 58.14 -3.64 -35.91
C ALA A 192 58.72 -2.41 -36.64
N ILE A 193 57.94 -1.32 -36.70
CA ILE A 193 58.42 -0.03 -37.24
C ILE A 193 59.57 0.51 -36.40
N ARG A 194 59.47 0.50 -35.06
CA ARG A 194 60.55 0.96 -34.16
C ARG A 194 61.85 0.18 -34.41
N GLN A 195 61.77 -1.14 -34.51
CA GLN A 195 62.94 -2.00 -34.76
C GLN A 195 63.57 -1.73 -36.14
N LEU A 196 62.75 -1.53 -37.17
CA LEU A 196 63.23 -1.18 -38.50
C LEU A 196 63.92 0.20 -38.51
N CYS A 197 63.31 1.20 -37.87
CA CYS A 197 63.91 2.53 -37.72
C CYS A 197 65.27 2.46 -37.02
N PHE A 198 65.38 1.70 -35.93
CA PHE A 198 66.65 1.51 -35.22
C PHE A 198 67.72 0.88 -36.13
N SER A 199 67.34 -0.16 -36.88
CA SER A 199 68.24 -0.85 -37.82
C SER A 199 68.70 0.10 -38.95
N LEU A 200 67.79 0.87 -39.53
CA LEU A 200 68.11 1.86 -40.56
C LEU A 200 69.05 2.96 -40.04
N GLU A 201 68.82 3.47 -38.82
CA GLU A 201 69.71 4.43 -38.18
C GLU A 201 71.11 3.84 -37.98
N HIS A 202 71.20 2.58 -37.53
CA HIS A 202 72.46 1.87 -37.36
C HIS A 202 73.25 1.77 -38.68
N TYR A 203 72.62 1.30 -39.76
CA TYR A 203 73.27 1.20 -41.08
C TYR A 203 73.62 2.57 -41.66
N ARG A 204 72.75 3.57 -41.52
CA ARG A 204 73.02 4.95 -41.95
C ARG A 204 74.25 5.52 -41.24
N ASN A 205 74.36 5.29 -39.94
CA ASN A 205 75.50 5.71 -39.14
C ASN A 205 76.79 4.99 -39.56
N GLY A 206 76.72 3.67 -39.82
CA GLY A 206 77.84 2.88 -40.34
C GLY A 206 78.34 3.41 -41.69
N TYR A 207 77.42 3.64 -42.63
CA TYR A 207 77.74 4.23 -43.93
C TYR A 207 78.40 5.61 -43.81
N ASN A 208 77.83 6.50 -42.99
CA ASN A 208 78.38 7.84 -42.76
C ASN A 208 79.78 7.82 -42.13
N ARG A 209 80.10 6.82 -41.29
CA ARG A 209 81.45 6.62 -40.77
C ARG A 209 82.40 6.21 -41.88
N LEU A 210 82.05 5.19 -42.66
CA LEU A 210 82.89 4.67 -43.74
C LEU A 210 83.15 5.75 -44.81
N ARG A 211 82.11 6.48 -45.21
CA ARG A 211 82.20 7.60 -46.15
C ARG A 211 83.16 8.69 -45.67
N ARG A 212 83.16 9.04 -44.37
CA ARG A 212 84.10 10.03 -43.82
C ARG A 212 85.55 9.57 -43.90
N VAL A 213 85.82 8.29 -43.61
CA VAL A 213 87.17 7.72 -43.71
C VAL A 213 87.67 7.77 -45.15
N VAL A 214 86.84 7.36 -46.12
CA VAL A 214 87.19 7.37 -47.54
C VAL A 214 87.46 8.79 -48.04
N ILE A 215 86.58 9.76 -47.73
CA ILE A 215 86.79 11.17 -48.11
C ILE A 215 88.08 11.73 -47.47
N GLY A 216 88.33 11.42 -46.20
CA GLY A 216 89.55 11.83 -45.51
C GLY A 216 90.83 11.26 -46.13
N GLN A 217 90.78 10.02 -46.62
CA GLN A 217 91.90 9.39 -47.34
C GLN A 217 92.14 10.03 -48.70
N VAL A 218 91.09 10.38 -49.45
CA VAL A 218 91.20 11.04 -50.77
C VAL A 218 91.71 12.47 -50.67
N MET A 219 91.40 13.19 -49.59
CA MET A 219 91.89 14.58 -49.37
C MET A 219 93.32 14.66 -48.81
N ALA A 220 93.89 13.53 -48.36
CA ALA A 220 95.24 13.47 -47.77
C ALA A 220 96.32 13.01 -48.77
N THR A 221 95.93 12.59 -49.97
CA THR A 221 96.78 12.26 -51.12
C THR A 221 96.80 13.39 -52.12
#